data_AF-A0A2G2GBR1-F1
#
_entry.id   AF-A0A2G2GBR1-F1
#
_cell.length_a   1.000
_cell.length_b   1.000
_cell.length_c   1.000
_cell.angle_alpha   90.00
_cell.angle_beta   90.00
_cell.angle_gamma   90.00
#
_symmetry.space_group_name_H-M   'P 1'
#
loop_
_entity.id
_entity.type
_entity.pdbx_description
1 polymer ?
#
loop_
_entity_poly.entity_id
_entity_poly.type
_entity_poly.pdbx_seq_one_letter_code
_entity_poly.pdbx_strand_id
1 'polypeptide(L)'
;MTKDEIQFWMLIAFAVTFILSSYKIYIMFNTPPEGIDTQTQHNQLEDIIINFLKDLDDINLDTNALFKLINSLDTLEDESYKNFNLNRLNQLLNQLYITYKVDSLNELIKRIKDAN
;
A
#
# COMPACT_ATOMS: atom_id res chain seq x y z
N MET A 1 3.54 20.87 -51.41
CA MET A 1 3.75 21.34 -50.03
C MET A 1 5.01 22.18 -50.01
N THR A 2 4.90 23.47 -49.74
CA THR A 2 6.05 24.39 -49.70
C THR A 2 6.79 24.26 -48.35
N LYS A 3 8.06 24.68 -48.30
CA LYS A 3 8.84 24.63 -47.05
C LYS A 3 8.16 25.40 -45.91
N ASP A 4 7.48 26.49 -46.23
CA ASP A 4 6.78 27.33 -45.26
C ASP A 4 5.55 26.62 -44.66
N GLU A 5 4.81 25.86 -45.48
CA GLU A 5 3.70 25.02 -44.99
C GLU A 5 4.20 23.94 -44.03
N ILE A 6 5.32 23.29 -44.35
CA ILE A 6 5.92 22.24 -43.50
C ILE A 6 6.38 22.82 -42.16
N GLN A 7 7.01 24.00 -42.16
CA GLN A 7 7.44 24.70 -40.94
C GLN A 7 6.24 25.14 -40.08
N PHE A 8 5.17 25.62 -40.71
CA PHE A 8 3.93 25.99 -40.02
C PHE A 8 3.29 24.78 -39.32
N TRP A 9 3.19 23.63 -40.00
CA TRP A 9 2.66 22.41 -39.41
C TRP A 9 3.55 21.85 -38.29
N MET A 10 4.87 21.98 -38.38
CA MET A 10 5.78 21.63 -37.28
C MET A 10 5.56 22.51 -36.05
N LEU A 11 5.36 23.81 -36.23
CA LEU A 11 5.08 24.73 -35.13
C LEU A 11 3.76 24.38 -34.42
N ILE A 12 2.71 24.08 -35.19
CA ILE A 12 1.41 23.65 -34.65
C ILE A 12 1.57 22.34 -33.88
N ALA A 13 2.23 21.33 -34.46
CA ALA A 13 2.44 20.05 -33.79
C ALA A 13 3.20 20.24 -32.46
N PHE A 14 4.26 21.06 -32.47
CA PHE A 14 5.01 21.39 -31.26
C PHE A 14 4.13 22.06 -30.19
N ALA A 15 3.34 23.07 -30.57
CA ALA A 15 2.46 23.77 -29.65
C ALA A 15 1.41 22.83 -29.04
N VAL A 16 0.81 21.95 -29.84
CA VAL A 16 -0.17 20.96 -29.38
C VAL A 16 0.48 19.96 -28.42
N THR A 17 1.64 19.41 -28.76
CA THR A 17 2.36 18.49 -27.87
C THR A 17 2.72 19.18 -26.56
N PHE A 18 3.21 20.42 -26.61
CA PHE A 18 3.57 21.18 -25.42
C PHE A 18 2.38 21.40 -24.48
N ILE A 19 1.22 21.77 -25.02
CA ILE A 19 -0.02 21.96 -24.24
C ILE A 19 -0.46 20.63 -23.61
N LEU A 20 -0.47 19.53 -24.37
CA LEU A 20 -0.87 18.22 -23.86
C LEU A 20 0.10 17.70 -22.77
N SER A 21 1.41 17.89 -22.95
CA SER A 21 2.41 17.53 -21.95
C SER A 21 2.26 18.34 -20.68
N SER A 22 2.06 19.66 -20.80
CA SER A 22 1.85 20.55 -19.65
C SER A 22 0.57 20.21 -18.91
N TYR A 23 -0.51 19.91 -19.64
CA TYR A 23 -1.78 19.45 -19.07
C TYR A 23 -1.60 18.13 -18.31
N LYS A 24 -0.90 17.15 -18.88
CA LYS A 24 -0.62 15.87 -18.21
C LYS A 24 0.16 16.05 -16.92
N ILE A 25 1.17 16.92 -16.92
CA ILE A 25 1.95 17.26 -15.72
C ILE A 25 1.06 17.94 -14.68
N TYR A 26 0.22 18.90 -15.10
CA TYR A 26 -0.73 19.58 -14.22
C TYR A 26 -1.68 18.60 -13.53
N ILE A 27 -2.23 17.62 -14.26
CA ILE A 27 -3.09 16.58 -13.69
C ILE A 27 -2.30 15.69 -12.73
N MET A 28 -1.08 15.26 -13.10
CA MET A 28 -0.24 14.41 -12.24
C MET A 28 0.07 15.05 -10.87
N PHE A 29 0.22 16.38 -10.81
CA PHE A 29 0.49 17.08 -9.56
C PHE A 29 -0.75 17.51 -8.78
N ASN A 30 -1.89 17.73 -9.46
CA ASN A 30 -3.10 18.25 -8.81
C ASN A 30 -4.20 17.20 -8.61
N THR A 31 -4.09 16.04 -9.24
CA THR A 31 -4.95 14.90 -8.94
C THR A 31 -4.29 14.12 -7.81
N PRO A 32 -4.92 14.04 -6.62
CA PRO A 32 -4.43 13.16 -5.57
C PRO A 32 -4.32 11.73 -6.15
N PRO A 33 -3.29 10.96 -5.77
CA PRO A 33 -3.15 9.59 -6.25
C PRO A 33 -4.47 8.85 -6.03
N GLU A 34 -5.00 8.23 -7.09
CA GLU A 34 -6.18 7.38 -6.95
C GLU A 34 -5.82 6.22 -6.02
N GLY A 35 -6.51 6.14 -4.89
CA GLY A 35 -6.27 5.15 -3.85
C GLY A 35 -6.10 5.78 -2.47
N ILE A 36 -6.03 4.91 -1.46
CA ILE A 36 -5.71 5.29 -0.09
C ILE A 36 -4.23 5.70 -0.07
N ASP A 37 -3.89 6.82 0.59
CA ASP A 37 -2.49 7.19 0.71
C ASP A 37 -1.69 6.09 1.43
N THR A 38 -0.40 5.98 1.13
CA THR A 38 0.44 4.87 1.59
C THR A 38 0.53 4.78 3.12
N GLN A 39 0.37 5.90 3.84
CA GLN A 39 0.37 5.94 5.29
C GLN A 39 -0.96 5.45 5.86
N THR A 40 -2.08 5.91 5.31
CA THR A 40 -3.41 5.43 5.74
C THR A 40 -3.58 3.95 5.43
N GLN A 41 -3.11 3.48 4.27
CA GLN A 41 -3.10 2.06 3.94
C GLN A 41 -2.25 1.25 4.93
N HIS A 42 -1.08 1.78 5.32
CA HIS A 42 -0.23 1.13 6.31
C HIS A 42 -0.94 1.00 7.67
N ASN A 43 -1.56 2.09 8.15
CA ASN A 43 -2.27 2.10 9.42
C ASN A 43 -3.47 1.13 9.39
N GLN A 44 -4.25 1.12 8.31
CA GLN A 44 -5.38 0.20 8.16
C GLN A 44 -4.94 -1.27 8.12
N LEU A 45 -3.84 -1.57 7.44
CA LEU A 45 -3.29 -2.91 7.39
C LEU A 45 -2.74 -3.34 8.76
N GLU A 46 -2.12 -2.42 9.50
CA GLU A 46 -1.71 -2.65 10.89
C GLU A 46 -2.92 -2.97 11.78
N ASP A 47 -4.01 -2.20 11.69
CA ASP A 47 -5.25 -2.45 12.42
C ASP A 47 -5.88 -3.81 12.07
N ILE A 48 -5.90 -4.18 10.78
CA ILE A 48 -6.39 -5.49 10.33
C ILE A 48 -5.56 -6.61 10.98
N ILE A 49 -4.24 -6.50 10.96
CA ILE A 49 -3.34 -7.50 11.55
C ILE A 49 -3.55 -7.57 13.07
N ILE A 50 -3.59 -6.43 13.77
CA ILE A 50 -3.81 -6.40 15.22
C ILE A 50 -5.15 -7.07 15.56
N ASN A 51 -6.23 -6.72 14.86
CA ASN A 51 -7.55 -7.32 15.10
C ASN A 51 -7.55 -8.81 14.79
N PHE A 52 -6.91 -9.22 13.70
CA PHE A 52 -6.73 -10.63 13.39
C PHE A 52 -5.99 -11.37 14.52
N LEU A 53 -4.90 -10.81 15.05
CA LEU A 53 -4.13 -11.40 16.16
C LEU A 53 -4.92 -11.44 17.47
N LYS A 54 -5.86 -10.51 17.71
CA LYS A 54 -6.76 -10.54 18.88
C LYS A 54 -7.69 -11.74 18.84
N ASP A 55 -8.31 -11.98 17.68
CA ASP A 55 -9.31 -13.04 17.50
C ASP A 55 -8.68 -14.42 17.28
N LEU A 56 -7.35 -14.49 17.30
CA LEU A 56 -6.61 -15.67 16.94
C LEU A 56 -6.57 -16.68 18.09
N ASP A 57 -7.24 -17.82 17.98
CA ASP A 57 -7.31 -18.83 19.05
C ASP A 57 -5.98 -19.56 19.31
N ASP A 58 -5.17 -19.82 18.26
CA ASP A 58 -3.92 -20.58 18.37
C ASP A 58 -2.66 -19.68 18.49
N ILE A 59 -2.07 -19.64 19.67
CA ILE A 59 -0.90 -18.79 19.95
C ILE A 59 0.40 -19.38 19.35
N ASN A 60 0.41 -20.62 18.86
CA ASN A 60 1.60 -21.30 18.33
C ASN A 60 1.70 -21.28 16.80
N LEU A 61 1.48 -20.12 16.19
CA LEU A 61 1.66 -19.94 14.75
C LEU A 61 3.05 -19.41 14.41
N ASP A 62 3.60 -19.92 13.31
CA ASP A 62 4.73 -19.27 12.67
C ASP A 62 4.27 -18.13 11.74
N THR A 63 5.22 -17.26 11.36
CA THR A 63 4.93 -16.09 10.53
C THR A 63 4.40 -16.45 9.13
N ASN A 64 4.76 -17.63 8.59
CA ASN A 64 4.30 -18.08 7.27
C ASN A 64 2.85 -18.56 7.31
N ALA A 65 2.47 -19.27 8.37
CA ALA A 65 1.12 -19.71 8.63
C ALA A 65 0.23 -18.50 8.91
N LEU A 66 0.72 -17.54 9.72
CA LEU A 66 0.06 -16.26 9.92
C LEU A 66 -0.18 -15.53 8.59
N PHE A 67 0.84 -15.45 7.73
CA PHE A 67 0.69 -14.83 6.41
C PHE A 67 -0.38 -15.52 5.56
N LYS A 68 -0.41 -16.85 5.52
CA LYS A 68 -1.42 -17.60 4.75
C LYS A 68 -2.83 -17.33 5.25
N LEU A 69 -3.02 -17.28 6.58
CA LEU A 69 -4.31 -17.00 7.18
C LEU A 69 -4.77 -15.57 6.88
N ILE A 70 -3.89 -14.59 7.06
CA ILE A 70 -4.19 -13.18 6.77
C ILE A 70 -4.48 -13.00 5.27
N ASN A 71 -3.70 -13.60 4.39
CA ASN A 71 -3.89 -13.51 2.94
C ASN A 71 -5.15 -14.24 2.44
N SER A 72 -5.80 -15.03 3.30
CA SER A 72 -7.11 -15.64 3.02
C SER A 72 -8.30 -14.81 3.50
N LEU A 73 -8.06 -13.65 4.11
CA LEU A 73 -9.12 -12.74 4.51
C LEU A 73 -9.66 -11.98 3.28
N ASP A 74 -10.98 -12.00 3.12
CA ASP A 74 -11.70 -11.25 2.07
C ASP A 74 -11.35 -9.75 2.08
N THR A 75 -11.00 -9.20 3.26
CA THR A 75 -10.58 -7.79 3.41
C THR A 75 -9.29 -7.44 2.68
N LEU A 76 -8.47 -8.42 2.29
CA LEU A 76 -7.23 -8.20 1.53
C LEU A 76 -7.38 -8.47 0.03
N GLU A 77 -8.58 -8.84 -0.44
CA GLU A 77 -8.87 -8.95 -1.88
C GLU A 77 -9.03 -7.59 -2.57
N ASP A 78 -9.14 -6.49 -1.80
CA ASP A 78 -9.20 -5.13 -2.33
C ASP A 78 -7.89 -4.77 -3.08
N GLU A 79 -8.03 -4.13 -4.24
CA GLU A 79 -6.91 -3.60 -5.06
C GLU A 79 -5.95 -2.71 -4.26
N SER A 80 -6.44 -2.07 -3.20
CA SER A 80 -5.65 -1.32 -2.25
C SER A 80 -4.56 -2.19 -1.63
N TYR A 81 -4.83 -3.45 -1.30
CA TYR A 81 -3.90 -4.34 -0.61
C TYR A 81 -3.17 -5.33 -1.52
N LYS A 82 -3.26 -5.19 -2.85
CA LYS A 82 -2.60 -6.11 -3.82
C LYS A 82 -1.09 -6.27 -3.64
N ASN A 83 -0.44 -5.29 -3.01
CA ASN A 83 0.99 -5.31 -2.73
C ASN A 83 1.33 -5.98 -1.38
N PHE A 84 0.32 -6.47 -0.65
CA PHE A 84 0.53 -7.23 0.57
C PHE A 84 1.27 -8.53 0.26
N ASN A 85 2.35 -8.76 1.00
CA ASN A 85 3.20 -9.94 0.85
C ASN A 85 3.94 -10.19 2.18
N LEU A 86 4.67 -11.30 2.24
CA LEU A 86 5.39 -11.70 3.46
C LEU A 86 6.39 -10.64 3.96
N ASN A 87 7.04 -9.91 3.06
CA ASN A 87 7.96 -8.84 3.46
C ASN A 87 7.20 -7.69 4.12
N ARG A 88 6.04 -7.32 3.58
CA ARG A 88 5.18 -6.29 4.15
C ARG A 88 4.66 -6.71 5.53
N LEU A 89 4.26 -7.97 5.69
CA LEU A 89 3.88 -8.53 6.98
C LEU A 89 5.05 -8.46 7.98
N ASN A 90 6.26 -8.89 7.57
CA ASN A 90 7.44 -8.84 8.45
C ASN A 90 7.78 -7.42 8.90
N GLN A 91 7.64 -6.42 8.02
CA GLN A 91 7.83 -5.01 8.39
C GLN A 91 6.83 -4.59 9.48
N LEU A 92 5.56 -4.94 9.31
CA LEU A 92 4.49 -4.63 10.27
C LEU A 92 4.73 -5.35 11.59
N LEU A 93 5.07 -6.63 11.57
CA LEU A 93 5.39 -7.39 12.77
C LEU A 93 6.59 -6.82 13.52
N ASN A 94 7.66 -6.44 12.82
CA ASN A 94 8.82 -5.80 13.44
C ASN A 94 8.46 -4.48 14.13
N GLN A 95 7.60 -3.67 13.52
CA GLN A 95 7.08 -2.46 14.14
C GLN A 95 6.26 -2.78 15.39
N LEU A 96 5.38 -3.77 15.33
CA LEU A 96 4.59 -4.22 16.48
C LEU A 96 5.47 -4.77 17.60
N TYR A 97 6.53 -5.52 17.29
CA TYR A 97 7.51 -6.00 18.28
C TYR A 97 8.15 -4.86 19.06
N ILE A 98 8.51 -3.78 18.36
CA ILE A 98 9.06 -2.58 18.99
C ILE A 98 8.00 -1.86 19.84
N THR A 99 6.79 -1.68 19.30
CA THR A 99 5.68 -0.98 19.97
C THR A 99 5.26 -1.69 21.26
N TYR A 100 5.11 -3.01 21.21
CA TYR A 100 4.68 -3.83 22.35
C TYR A 100 5.83 -4.31 23.24
N LYS A 101 7.09 -4.04 22.83
CA LYS A 101 8.33 -4.44 23.53
C LYS A 101 8.40 -5.95 23.78
N VAL A 102 8.25 -6.71 22.70
CA VAL A 102 8.26 -8.18 22.70
C VAL A 102 9.21 -8.69 21.61
N ASP A 103 9.75 -9.89 21.79
CA ASP A 103 10.77 -10.44 20.90
C ASP A 103 10.25 -11.59 20.02
N SER A 104 8.99 -11.99 20.20
CA SER A 104 8.38 -13.08 19.44
C SER A 104 6.92 -12.83 19.08
N LEU A 105 6.45 -13.50 18.03
CA LEU A 105 5.04 -13.47 17.61
C LEU A 105 4.11 -13.96 18.73
N ASN A 106 4.50 -15.01 19.45
CA ASN A 106 3.67 -15.58 20.51
C ASN A 106 3.50 -14.61 21.69
N GLU A 107 4.58 -13.89 22.05
CA GLU A 107 4.51 -12.83 23.04
C GLU A 107 3.69 -11.64 22.56
N LEU A 108 3.82 -11.28 21.28
CA LEU A 108 3.01 -10.24 20.67
C LEU A 108 1.51 -10.56 20.76
N ILE A 109 1.11 -11.78 20.37
CA ILE A 109 -0.29 -12.23 20.45
C ILE A 109 -0.80 -12.15 21.89
N LYS A 110 -0.04 -12.67 22.85
CA LYS A 110 -0.41 -12.59 24.28
C LYS A 110 -0.58 -11.15 24.73
N ARG A 111 0.39 -10.29 24.42
CA ARG A 111 0.38 -8.88 24.84
C ARG A 111 -0.78 -8.10 24.25
N ILE A 112 -1.12 -8.36 23.00
CA ILE A 112 -2.27 -7.75 22.32
C ILE A 112 -3.58 -8.22 22.97
N LYS A 113 -3.70 -9.50 23.33
CA LYS A 113 -4.88 -10.04 24.02
C LYS A 113 -5.03 -9.49 25.44
N ASP A 114 -3.92 -9.38 26.18
CA ASP A 114 -3.89 -8.86 27.57
C ASP A 114 -4.10 -7.34 27.66
N ALA A 115 -4.01 -6.61 26.54
CA ALA A 115 -4.22 -5.17 26.49
C ALA A 115 -5.71 -4.76 26.39
N ASN A 116 -6.62 -5.74 26.38
CA ASN A 116 -8.07 -5.59 26.51
C ASN A 116 -8.55 -6.05 27.89
#